data_AF-A0A096ARB6-F1
#
_entry.id   AF-A0A096ARB6-F1
#
_cell.length_a   1.000
_cell.length_b   1.000
_cell.length_c   1.000
_cell.angle_alpha   90.00
_cell.angle_beta   90.00
_cell.angle_gamma   90.00
#
_symmetry.space_group_name_H-M   'P 1'
#
loop_
_entity.id
_entity.type
_entity.pdbx_description
1 polymer ?
#
loop_
_entity_poly.entity_id
_entity_poly.type
_entity_poly.pdbx_seq_one_letter_code
_entity_poly.pdbx_strand_id
1 'polypeptide(L)'
;MKKFYLLLIICSMFFASARAEIGEGVIKIKTDKLIGENIKMDILIYGGLDEEGEVQDEDPTEGKNISFEGATVTWSSSMKIILKINSPEITIRGKVDYLSIVNQKLVEIDVNKADELYELRINENPIQSLDINQAPKLKVLWASYCKELSDVKMDKADKITSISLQGTKISSIDLSNKPLITNLNLGENPHLKSIDVTMLPLLEELWINANGIKSLDVSKNPKLNHLECSRNKLTELDVTNNTKLEAFFCWGNQIKDKAMDKLIASLVQESGDTEREFCVYNKLYADEGNVLTEEQAAAVKTRGWIPKQATGSMEFFMWEEYEGVPTGIENLTIQKEDKGAWYDLNGRRIEKPSAKGIYIHNGKKILIK
;
A
#
# COMPACT_ATOMS: atom_id res chain seq x y z
N MET A 1 -59.37 -12.89 -55.69
CA MET A 1 -58.99 -12.61 -54.29
C MET A 1 -57.52 -12.24 -54.22
N LYS A 2 -57.18 -10.98 -53.96
CA LYS A 2 -55.98 -10.52 -53.24
C LYS A 2 -56.25 -9.07 -52.82
N LYS A 3 -56.37 -8.87 -51.50
CA LYS A 3 -56.62 -7.60 -50.82
C LYS A 3 -55.28 -6.88 -50.56
N PHE A 4 -55.32 -5.53 -50.67
CA PHE A 4 -54.70 -4.47 -49.85
C PHE A 4 -53.23 -4.64 -49.35
N TYR A 5 -52.38 -3.62 -49.21
CA TYR A 5 -52.60 -2.35 -48.50
C TYR A 5 -51.60 -1.26 -48.95
N LEU A 6 -52.11 -0.02 -48.95
CA LEU A 6 -51.39 1.24 -49.05
C LEU A 6 -50.49 1.41 -47.80
N LEU A 7 -49.19 1.57 -47.99
CA LEU A 7 -48.23 1.84 -46.92
C LEU A 7 -48.26 3.35 -46.61
N LEU A 8 -48.91 3.74 -45.51
CA LEU A 8 -48.78 5.08 -44.94
C LEU A 8 -47.42 5.18 -44.24
N ILE A 9 -46.53 6.02 -44.77
CA ILE A 9 -45.30 6.43 -44.08
C ILE A 9 -45.69 7.52 -43.08
N ILE A 10 -45.82 7.14 -41.80
CA ILE A 10 -45.91 8.08 -40.70
C ILE A 10 -44.49 8.55 -40.40
N CYS A 11 -44.15 9.74 -40.89
CA CYS A 11 -42.91 10.42 -40.55
C CYS A 11 -43.08 11.02 -39.14
N SER A 12 -42.71 10.26 -38.11
CA SER A 12 -42.59 10.79 -36.75
C SER A 12 -41.36 11.69 -36.68
N MET A 13 -41.57 13.00 -36.80
CA MET A 13 -40.60 14.00 -36.37
C MET A 13 -40.38 13.86 -34.87
N PHE A 14 -39.34 13.14 -34.47
CA PHE A 14 -38.77 13.31 -33.15
C PHE A 14 -38.14 14.70 -33.12
N PHE A 15 -38.66 15.56 -32.25
CA PHE A 15 -37.93 16.73 -31.78
C PHE A 15 -36.69 16.22 -31.05
N ALA A 16 -35.58 16.08 -31.78
CA ALA A 16 -34.26 16.01 -31.19
C ALA A 16 -34.00 17.38 -30.56
N SER A 17 -34.32 17.54 -29.28
CA SER A 17 -33.64 18.56 -28.49
C SER A 17 -32.17 18.23 -28.60
N ALA A 18 -31.38 19.12 -29.19
CA ALA A 18 -29.93 19.03 -29.22
C ALA A 18 -29.43 18.94 -27.77
N ARG A 19 -29.32 17.71 -27.24
CA ARG A 19 -28.42 17.42 -26.13
C ARG A 19 -27.05 17.75 -26.69
N ALA A 20 -26.35 18.69 -26.06
CA ALA A 20 -24.91 18.84 -26.26
C ALA A 20 -24.29 17.43 -26.27
N GLU A 21 -23.37 17.16 -27.19
CA GLU A 21 -22.69 15.86 -27.26
C GLU A 21 -22.07 15.59 -25.88
N ILE A 22 -22.74 14.77 -25.08
CA ILE A 22 -22.23 14.27 -23.81
C ILE A 22 -20.90 13.60 -24.20
N GLY A 23 -19.79 14.07 -23.62
CA GLY A 23 -18.45 13.72 -24.09
C GLY A 23 -18.27 12.22 -24.35
N GLU A 24 -17.45 11.87 -25.35
CA GLU A 24 -17.30 10.48 -25.81
C GLU A 24 -16.76 9.50 -24.77
N GLY A 25 -16.28 10.00 -23.63
CA GLY A 25 -15.77 9.17 -22.56
C GLY A 25 -16.83 8.23 -22.00
N VAL A 26 -16.48 6.95 -21.87
CA VAL A 26 -17.39 5.91 -21.40
C VAL A 26 -16.70 5.13 -20.27
N ILE A 27 -17.39 4.98 -19.16
CA ILE A 27 -17.00 4.05 -18.10
C ILE A 27 -18.21 3.17 -17.83
N LYS A 28 -18.03 1.85 -17.82
CA LYS A 28 -19.08 0.91 -17.45
C LYS A 28 -18.75 0.28 -16.13
N ILE A 29 -19.76 0.15 -15.29
CA ILE A 29 -19.63 -0.49 -13.98
C ILE A 29 -20.69 -1.57 -13.83
N LYS A 30 -20.34 -2.62 -13.09
CA LYS A 30 -21.28 -3.67 -12.68
C LYS A 30 -21.24 -3.83 -11.17
N THR A 31 -22.42 -3.91 -10.55
CA THR A 31 -22.55 -4.03 -9.09
C THR A 31 -23.49 -5.18 -8.70
N ASP A 32 -23.17 -5.83 -7.58
CA ASP A 32 -24.03 -6.83 -6.93
C ASP A 32 -25.06 -6.22 -5.96
N LYS A 33 -25.20 -4.89 -5.95
CA LYS A 33 -26.33 -4.22 -5.29
C LYS A 33 -27.63 -4.56 -6.00
N LEU A 34 -28.72 -4.63 -5.23
CA LEU A 34 -30.05 -4.94 -5.76
C LEU A 34 -30.60 -3.75 -6.56
N ILE A 35 -31.39 -4.04 -7.59
CA ILE A 35 -32.15 -3.01 -8.30
C ILE A 35 -33.02 -2.25 -7.29
N GLY A 36 -32.99 -0.92 -7.39
CA GLY A 36 -33.67 0.00 -6.48
C GLY A 36 -32.82 0.45 -5.28
N GLU A 37 -31.69 -0.21 -4.99
CA GLU A 37 -30.70 0.30 -4.04
C GLU A 37 -29.93 1.49 -4.63
N ASN A 38 -29.23 2.20 -3.76
CA ASN A 38 -28.38 3.32 -4.13
C ASN A 38 -26.92 2.92 -4.24
N ILE A 39 -26.24 3.47 -5.24
CA ILE A 39 -24.79 3.54 -5.35
C ILE A 39 -24.35 4.99 -5.12
N LYS A 40 -23.34 5.16 -4.26
CA LYS A 40 -22.73 6.46 -3.97
C LYS A 40 -21.39 6.54 -4.66
N MET A 41 -21.09 7.68 -5.26
CA MET A 41 -19.82 7.94 -5.93
C MET A 41 -19.45 9.41 -5.84
N ASP A 42 -18.16 9.70 -5.92
CA ASP A 42 -17.65 11.04 -6.15
C ASP A 42 -17.06 11.08 -7.57
N ILE A 43 -17.40 12.10 -8.35
CA ILE A 43 -17.00 12.28 -9.76
C ILE A 43 -16.61 13.73 -9.99
N LEU A 44 -15.50 13.98 -10.68
CA LEU A 44 -15.21 15.26 -11.32
C LEU A 44 -15.11 15.07 -12.83
N ILE A 45 -15.51 16.12 -13.57
CA ILE A 45 -15.47 16.14 -15.02
C ILE A 45 -14.34 17.06 -15.46
N TYR A 46 -13.51 16.59 -16.39
CA TYR A 46 -12.47 17.40 -17.00
C TYR A 46 -13.08 18.61 -17.71
N GLY A 47 -12.81 19.81 -17.18
CA GLY A 47 -13.27 21.10 -17.69
C GLY A 47 -12.31 21.77 -18.67
N GLY A 48 -11.06 21.28 -18.76
CA GLY A 48 -10.04 21.84 -19.63
C GLY A 48 -8.75 22.15 -18.88
N LEU A 49 -7.92 23.00 -19.49
CA LEU A 49 -6.75 23.58 -18.85
C LEU A 49 -7.00 25.06 -18.60
N ASP A 50 -6.52 25.58 -17.49
CA ASP A 50 -6.47 27.02 -17.24
C ASP A 50 -5.36 27.71 -18.03
N GLU A 51 -5.19 29.02 -17.83
CA GLU A 51 -4.17 29.82 -18.53
C GLU A 51 -2.73 29.41 -18.19
N GLU A 52 -2.53 28.73 -17.06
CA GLU A 52 -1.22 28.24 -16.59
C GLU A 52 -0.96 26.80 -17.07
N GLY A 53 -1.96 26.15 -17.67
CA GLY A 53 -1.88 24.78 -18.17
C GLY A 53 -2.24 23.72 -17.11
N GLU A 54 -2.78 24.15 -15.97
CA GLU A 54 -3.25 23.26 -14.92
C GLU A 54 -4.66 22.75 -15.22
N VAL A 55 -4.98 21.53 -14.77
CA VAL A 55 -6.28 20.92 -15.00
C VAL A 55 -7.36 21.67 -14.21
N GLN A 56 -8.42 22.06 -14.91
CA GLN A 56 -9.61 22.64 -14.29
C GLN A 56 -10.74 21.61 -14.30
N ASP A 57 -11.15 21.17 -13.11
CA ASP A 57 -12.28 20.26 -12.94
C ASP A 57 -13.62 20.99 -12.79
N GLU A 58 -14.68 20.36 -13.30
CA GLU A 58 -16.06 20.77 -13.13
C GLU A 58 -16.85 19.77 -12.26
N ASP A 59 -17.81 20.30 -11.51
CA ASP A 59 -18.83 19.48 -10.86
C ASP A 59 -19.71 18.77 -11.91
N PRO A 60 -20.09 17.50 -11.65
CA PRO A 60 -20.93 16.74 -12.56
C PRO A 60 -22.37 17.26 -12.54
N THR A 61 -22.91 17.56 -13.73
CA THR A 61 -24.28 18.03 -13.95
C THR A 61 -24.96 17.13 -14.99
N GLU A 62 -25.90 16.29 -14.53
CA GLU A 62 -26.64 15.33 -15.36
C GLU A 62 -27.31 16.01 -16.56
N GLY A 63 -27.05 15.49 -17.77
CA GLY A 63 -27.57 16.01 -19.03
C GLY A 63 -26.83 17.24 -19.57
N LYS A 64 -25.88 17.81 -18.83
CA LYS A 64 -24.98 18.88 -19.31
C LYS A 64 -23.61 18.31 -19.69
N ASN A 65 -22.88 17.75 -18.73
CA ASN A 65 -21.50 17.28 -18.90
C ASN A 65 -21.30 15.79 -18.51
N ILE A 66 -22.32 15.16 -17.93
CA ILE A 66 -22.37 13.72 -17.62
C ILE A 66 -23.75 13.14 -17.91
N SER A 67 -23.82 11.83 -18.15
CA SER A 67 -25.09 11.08 -18.12
C SER A 67 -24.92 9.66 -17.61
N PHE A 68 -25.99 9.09 -17.05
CA PHE A 68 -26.02 7.71 -16.58
C PHE A 68 -27.08 6.87 -17.31
N GLU A 69 -26.67 5.75 -17.89
CA GLU A 69 -27.58 4.71 -18.38
C GLU A 69 -27.62 3.56 -17.38
N GLY A 70 -28.79 2.97 -17.13
CA GLY A 70 -28.95 1.89 -16.15
C GLY A 70 -29.14 2.36 -14.69
N ALA A 71 -29.14 3.67 -14.43
CA ALA A 71 -29.44 4.24 -13.13
C ALA A 71 -30.12 5.61 -13.24
N THR A 72 -30.70 6.10 -12.15
CA THR A 72 -31.30 7.43 -12.05
C THR A 72 -30.58 8.23 -10.98
N VAL A 73 -30.14 9.46 -11.29
CA VAL A 73 -29.62 10.39 -10.29
C VAL A 73 -30.74 10.76 -9.32
N THR A 74 -30.57 10.43 -8.04
CA THR A 74 -31.54 10.76 -6.97
C THR A 74 -31.10 11.95 -6.14
N TRP A 75 -29.80 12.21 -6.10
CA TRP A 75 -29.21 13.34 -5.42
C TRP A 75 -27.81 13.61 -6.00
N SER A 76 -27.45 14.89 -6.08
CA SER A 76 -26.09 15.33 -6.40
C SER A 76 -25.77 16.64 -5.67
N SER A 77 -24.51 16.83 -5.29
CA SER A 77 -24.00 18.08 -4.73
C SER A 77 -22.48 18.12 -4.86
N SER A 78 -21.96 19.13 -5.57
CA SER A 78 -20.57 19.16 -6.03
C SER A 78 -20.19 17.83 -6.70
N MET A 79 -19.02 17.27 -6.41
CA MET A 79 -18.56 15.99 -6.96
C MET A 79 -19.43 14.78 -6.55
N LYS A 80 -20.28 14.90 -5.54
CA LYS A 80 -20.97 13.74 -4.95
C LYS A 80 -22.24 13.42 -5.71
N ILE A 81 -22.42 12.15 -6.09
CA ILE A 81 -23.60 11.64 -6.78
C ILE A 81 -24.14 10.39 -6.08
N ILE A 82 -25.48 10.33 -5.96
CA ILE A 82 -26.21 9.13 -5.56
C ILE A 82 -27.10 8.69 -6.72
N LEU A 83 -26.79 7.52 -7.27
CA LEU A 83 -27.63 6.90 -8.29
C LEU A 83 -28.49 5.82 -7.66
N LYS A 84 -29.77 5.78 -8.02
CA LYS A 84 -30.64 4.63 -7.78
C LYS A 84 -30.49 3.66 -8.95
N ILE A 85 -30.19 2.41 -8.63
CA ILE A 85 -29.88 1.36 -9.60
C ILE A 85 -31.17 0.92 -10.30
N ASN A 86 -31.17 0.97 -11.63
CA ASN A 86 -32.26 0.44 -12.46
C ASN A 86 -31.84 -0.84 -13.22
N SER A 87 -30.53 -1.04 -13.37
CA SER A 87 -29.86 -2.15 -14.02
C SER A 87 -28.57 -2.48 -13.27
N PRO A 88 -28.17 -3.77 -13.12
CA PRO A 88 -26.89 -4.15 -12.52
C PRO A 88 -25.67 -3.57 -13.24
N GLU A 89 -25.81 -3.28 -14.53
CA GLU A 89 -24.82 -2.58 -15.35
C GLU A 89 -25.23 -1.12 -15.53
N ILE A 90 -24.30 -0.22 -15.22
CA ILE A 90 -24.46 1.23 -15.35
C ILE A 90 -23.38 1.75 -16.29
N THR A 91 -23.79 2.54 -17.28
CA THR A 91 -22.85 3.26 -18.16
C THR A 91 -22.81 4.72 -17.76
N ILE A 92 -21.62 5.21 -17.47
CA ILE A 92 -21.32 6.62 -17.19
C ILE A 92 -20.75 7.20 -18.48
N ARG A 93 -21.36 8.26 -19.00
CA ARG A 93 -20.84 8.99 -20.16
C ARG A 93 -20.43 10.39 -19.77
N GLY A 94 -19.26 10.82 -20.22
CA GLY A 94 -18.69 12.12 -19.93
C GLY A 94 -17.18 12.05 -19.87
N LYS A 95 -16.54 13.23 -19.89
CA LYS A 95 -15.08 13.35 -19.74
C LYS A 95 -14.68 13.24 -18.26
N VAL A 96 -14.88 12.07 -17.66
CA VAL A 96 -14.60 11.84 -16.25
C VAL A 96 -13.10 11.97 -16.00
N ASP A 97 -12.70 12.89 -15.11
CA ASP A 97 -11.31 13.10 -14.67
C ASP A 97 -11.01 12.32 -13.39
N TYR A 98 -11.90 12.45 -12.40
CA TYR A 98 -11.82 11.74 -11.12
C TYR A 98 -13.05 10.84 -10.94
N LEU A 99 -12.83 9.59 -10.55
CA LEU A 99 -13.90 8.66 -10.21
C LEU A 99 -13.59 7.91 -8.91
N SER A 100 -14.48 8.04 -7.92
CA SER A 100 -14.42 7.28 -6.68
C SER A 100 -15.72 6.54 -6.41
N ILE A 101 -15.63 5.21 -6.31
CA ILE A 101 -16.74 4.30 -6.00
C ILE A 101 -16.27 3.34 -4.91
N VAL A 102 -16.25 3.78 -3.66
CA VAL A 102 -15.72 2.98 -2.53
C VAL A 102 -16.83 2.18 -1.85
N ASN A 103 -16.58 0.88 -1.61
CA ASN A 103 -17.48 -0.01 -0.86
C ASN A 103 -18.93 0.00 -1.40
N GLN A 104 -19.08 -0.20 -2.71
CA GLN A 104 -20.37 -0.20 -3.40
C GLN A 104 -20.73 -1.55 -4.02
N LYS A 105 -20.08 -2.64 -3.59
CA LYS A 105 -20.23 -3.99 -4.18
C LYS A 105 -19.96 -4.02 -5.69
N LEU A 106 -19.00 -3.22 -6.16
CA LEU A 106 -18.57 -3.19 -7.55
C LEU A 106 -17.84 -4.50 -7.89
N VAL A 107 -18.34 -5.25 -8.87
CA VAL A 107 -17.74 -6.52 -9.31
C VAL A 107 -16.92 -6.37 -10.59
N GLU A 108 -17.19 -5.34 -11.38
CA GLU A 108 -16.50 -5.06 -12.64
C GLU A 108 -16.50 -3.56 -12.92
N ILE A 109 -15.40 -3.07 -13.48
CA ILE A 109 -15.31 -1.74 -14.09
C ILE A 109 -14.54 -1.86 -15.40
N ASP A 110 -15.12 -1.29 -16.45
CA ASP A 110 -14.51 -1.12 -17.75
C ASP A 110 -14.27 0.39 -17.96
N VAL A 111 -12.99 0.77 -18.05
CA VAL A 111 -12.54 2.15 -18.29
C VAL A 111 -12.22 2.40 -19.77
N ASN A 112 -12.82 1.64 -20.68
CA ASN A 112 -12.64 1.82 -22.12
C ASN A 112 -13.15 3.19 -22.60
N LYS A 113 -12.25 3.98 -23.20
CA LYS A 113 -12.46 5.40 -23.57
C LYS A 113 -12.55 6.34 -22.38
N ALA A 114 -12.03 5.97 -21.22
CA ALA A 114 -11.84 6.92 -20.12
C ALA A 114 -10.61 7.80 -20.39
N ASP A 115 -10.60 8.52 -21.52
CA ASP A 115 -9.44 9.22 -22.07
C ASP A 115 -8.94 10.37 -21.18
N GLU A 116 -9.84 10.91 -20.35
CA GLU A 116 -9.56 11.99 -19.40
C GLU A 116 -9.35 11.49 -17.96
N LEU A 117 -9.55 10.19 -17.68
CA LEU A 117 -9.50 9.68 -16.31
C LEU A 117 -8.09 9.80 -15.74
N TYR A 118 -7.92 10.72 -14.80
CA TYR A 118 -6.70 11.01 -14.06
C TYR A 118 -6.57 10.16 -12.80
N GLU A 119 -7.68 9.96 -12.08
CA GLU A 119 -7.70 9.25 -10.81
C GLU A 119 -8.90 8.30 -10.66
N LEU A 120 -8.60 7.07 -10.26
CA LEU A 120 -9.58 6.02 -10.02
C LEU A 120 -9.44 5.45 -8.60
N ARG A 121 -10.52 5.56 -7.82
CA ARG A 121 -10.63 4.98 -6.47
C ARG A 121 -11.78 3.98 -6.41
N ILE A 122 -11.47 2.71 -6.21
CA ILE A 122 -12.44 1.60 -6.16
C ILE A 122 -12.25 0.73 -4.92
N ASN A 123 -11.66 1.28 -3.85
CA ASN A 123 -11.39 0.56 -2.61
C ASN A 123 -12.60 -0.23 -2.08
N GLU A 124 -12.32 -1.34 -1.38
CA GLU A 124 -13.31 -2.14 -0.66
C GLU A 124 -14.43 -2.72 -1.56
N ASN A 125 -14.12 -3.02 -2.82
CA ASN A 125 -15.07 -3.67 -3.73
C ASN A 125 -14.67 -5.11 -4.08
N PRO A 126 -15.63 -6.01 -4.34
CA PRO A 126 -15.38 -7.41 -4.70
C PRO A 126 -14.92 -7.62 -6.16
N ILE A 127 -14.20 -6.66 -6.74
CA ILE A 127 -13.65 -6.78 -8.10
C ILE A 127 -12.53 -7.83 -8.12
N GLN A 128 -12.51 -8.68 -9.15
CA GLN A 128 -11.56 -9.81 -9.25
C GLN A 128 -10.33 -9.50 -10.11
N SER A 129 -10.52 -8.69 -11.14
CA SER A 129 -9.49 -8.25 -12.08
C SER A 129 -9.77 -6.83 -12.53
N LEU A 130 -8.71 -6.07 -12.82
CA LEU A 130 -8.82 -4.70 -13.33
C LEU A 130 -7.93 -4.54 -14.56
N ASP A 131 -8.46 -3.93 -15.62
CA ASP A 131 -7.67 -3.53 -16.79
C ASP A 131 -7.75 -2.01 -16.96
N ILE A 132 -6.61 -1.33 -16.78
CA ILE A 132 -6.49 0.13 -16.94
C ILE A 132 -5.72 0.52 -18.21
N ASN A 133 -5.47 -0.42 -19.13
CA ASN A 133 -4.76 -0.13 -20.37
C ASN A 133 -5.49 0.86 -21.29
N GLN A 134 -6.79 1.09 -21.06
CA GLN A 134 -7.62 2.02 -21.82
C GLN A 134 -7.83 3.38 -21.11
N ALA A 135 -7.09 3.64 -20.02
CA ALA A 135 -7.09 4.93 -19.32
C ALA A 135 -5.69 5.59 -19.45
N PRO A 136 -5.36 6.18 -20.62
CA PRO A 136 -3.99 6.59 -20.95
C PRO A 136 -3.47 7.78 -20.12
N LYS A 137 -4.35 8.55 -19.48
CA LYS A 137 -4.00 9.68 -18.60
C LYS A 137 -3.95 9.31 -17.11
N LEU A 138 -4.33 8.09 -16.75
CA LEU A 138 -4.46 7.68 -15.36
C LEU A 138 -3.11 7.82 -14.63
N LYS A 139 -3.10 8.63 -13.57
CA LYS A 139 -1.95 8.86 -12.70
C LYS A 139 -2.09 8.17 -11.36
N VAL A 140 -3.31 8.07 -10.84
CA VAL A 140 -3.58 7.56 -9.49
C VAL A 140 -4.59 6.41 -9.53
N LEU A 141 -4.19 5.27 -8.98
CA LEU A 141 -5.06 4.10 -8.82
C LEU A 141 -5.08 3.66 -7.35
N TRP A 142 -6.25 3.72 -6.72
CA TRP A 142 -6.50 3.13 -5.40
C TRP A 142 -7.55 2.03 -5.50
N ALA A 143 -7.13 0.78 -5.26
CA ALA A 143 -7.99 -0.40 -5.17
C ALA A 143 -7.67 -1.22 -3.91
N SER A 144 -7.35 -0.53 -2.81
CA SER A 144 -7.09 -1.14 -1.51
C SER A 144 -8.31 -1.90 -1.00
N TYR A 145 -8.06 -3.04 -0.36
CA TYR A 145 -9.05 -3.93 0.23
C TYR A 145 -10.10 -4.42 -0.77
N CYS A 146 -9.79 -4.39 -2.06
CA CYS A 146 -10.47 -5.21 -3.06
C CYS A 146 -10.03 -6.67 -2.86
N LYS A 147 -10.62 -7.34 -1.86
CA LYS A 147 -10.15 -8.63 -1.34
C LYS A 147 -10.16 -9.77 -2.36
N GLU A 148 -10.84 -9.59 -3.49
CA GLU A 148 -10.89 -10.58 -4.58
C GLU A 148 -9.94 -10.23 -5.75
N LEU A 149 -9.35 -9.02 -5.74
CA LEU A 149 -8.53 -8.51 -6.84
C LEU A 149 -7.19 -9.25 -6.89
N SER A 150 -6.95 -9.97 -7.97
CA SER A 150 -5.74 -10.80 -8.13
C SER A 150 -4.90 -10.46 -9.35
N ASP A 151 -5.45 -9.68 -10.29
CA ASP A 151 -4.81 -9.28 -11.54
C ASP A 151 -5.10 -7.80 -11.86
N VAL A 152 -4.06 -7.07 -12.23
CA VAL A 152 -4.15 -5.68 -12.69
C VAL A 152 -3.33 -5.53 -13.97
N LYS A 153 -4.01 -5.27 -15.09
CA LYS A 153 -3.37 -5.03 -16.38
C LYS A 153 -3.15 -3.55 -16.57
N MET A 154 -1.90 -3.18 -16.79
CA MET A 154 -1.48 -1.78 -16.83
C MET A 154 -0.28 -1.53 -17.75
N ASP A 155 -0.05 -2.40 -18.72
CA ASP A 155 1.03 -2.29 -19.73
C ASP A 155 1.10 -0.88 -20.35
N LYS A 156 -0.05 -0.27 -20.66
CA LYS A 156 -0.19 1.05 -21.30
C LYS A 156 -0.40 2.21 -20.33
N ALA A 157 -0.41 1.97 -19.02
CA ALA A 157 -0.61 3.00 -18.01
C ALA A 157 0.71 3.74 -17.71
N ASP A 158 1.28 4.40 -18.72
CA ASP A 158 2.64 4.97 -18.66
C ASP A 158 2.72 6.27 -17.84
N LYS A 159 1.58 6.83 -17.46
CA LYS A 159 1.47 8.07 -16.66
C LYS A 159 1.26 7.82 -15.18
N ILE A 160 1.16 6.56 -14.75
CA ILE A 160 0.87 6.23 -13.35
C ILE A 160 2.02 6.69 -12.43
N THR A 161 1.65 7.40 -11.37
CA THR A 161 2.57 7.91 -10.35
C THR A 161 2.28 7.31 -8.98
N SER A 162 1.03 6.90 -8.73
CA SER A 162 0.58 6.39 -7.43
C SER A 162 -0.29 5.15 -7.59
N ILE A 163 0.08 4.06 -6.91
CA ILE A 163 -0.68 2.80 -6.90
C ILE A 163 -0.88 2.35 -5.45
N SER A 164 -2.13 2.02 -5.10
CA SER A 164 -2.45 1.32 -3.85
C SER A 164 -3.29 0.07 -4.12
N LEU A 165 -2.70 -1.09 -3.85
CA LEU A 165 -3.30 -2.43 -3.94
C LEU A 165 -3.17 -3.17 -2.60
N GLN A 166 -3.25 -2.42 -1.50
CA GLN A 166 -3.15 -2.99 -0.15
C GLN A 166 -4.28 -3.99 0.10
N GLY A 167 -4.00 -5.12 0.75
CA GLY A 167 -5.06 -6.03 1.20
C GLY A 167 -5.85 -6.70 0.07
N THR A 168 -5.19 -6.97 -1.06
CA THR A 168 -5.75 -7.67 -2.22
C THR A 168 -5.23 -9.12 -2.30
N LYS A 169 -5.40 -9.78 -3.44
CA LYS A 169 -4.91 -11.14 -3.74
C LYS A 169 -3.78 -11.15 -4.77
N ILE A 170 -3.16 -10.01 -5.08
CA ILE A 170 -2.03 -9.99 -6.00
C ILE A 170 -0.89 -10.88 -5.48
N SER A 171 -0.30 -11.65 -6.39
CA SER A 171 0.87 -12.50 -6.12
C SER A 171 2.14 -12.02 -6.82
N SER A 172 1.96 -11.19 -7.85
CA SER A 172 3.02 -10.50 -8.59
C SER A 172 2.42 -9.26 -9.26
N ILE A 173 3.27 -8.31 -9.61
CA ILE A 173 2.90 -7.11 -10.37
C ILE A 173 4.12 -6.67 -11.19
N ASP A 174 3.93 -6.39 -12.48
CA ASP A 174 5.00 -5.90 -13.34
C ASP A 174 5.09 -4.37 -13.28
N LEU A 175 6.20 -3.86 -12.76
CA LEU A 175 6.49 -2.44 -12.61
C LEU A 175 7.65 -1.98 -13.52
N SER A 176 8.18 -2.86 -14.36
CA SER A 176 9.40 -2.63 -15.14
C SER A 176 9.31 -1.42 -16.09
N ASN A 177 8.10 -1.12 -16.57
CA ASN A 177 7.80 0.01 -17.46
C ASN A 177 7.02 1.13 -16.76
N LYS A 178 7.23 1.33 -15.45
CA LYS A 178 6.52 2.35 -14.67
C LYS A 178 7.47 3.34 -13.95
N PRO A 179 8.36 4.02 -14.69
CA PRO A 179 9.43 4.82 -14.09
C PRO A 179 8.94 6.09 -13.37
N LEU A 180 7.67 6.46 -13.55
CA LEU A 180 7.05 7.64 -12.94
C LEU A 180 6.42 7.39 -11.57
N ILE A 181 6.39 6.14 -11.08
CA ILE A 181 5.85 5.85 -9.75
C ILE A 181 6.68 6.53 -8.67
N THR A 182 6.01 7.34 -7.87
CA THR A 182 6.53 7.98 -6.66
C THR A 182 5.96 7.32 -5.39
N ASN A 183 4.73 6.81 -5.44
CA ASN A 183 4.03 6.21 -4.29
C ASN A 183 3.51 4.81 -4.61
N LEU A 184 3.99 3.81 -3.88
CA LEU A 184 3.59 2.41 -4.09
C LEU A 184 3.17 1.76 -2.78
N ASN A 185 1.90 1.39 -2.68
CA ASN A 185 1.38 0.60 -1.58
C ASN A 185 0.88 -0.77 -2.05
N LEU A 186 1.60 -1.81 -1.63
CA LEU A 186 1.32 -3.22 -1.86
C LEU A 186 1.25 -4.00 -0.54
N GLY A 187 0.97 -3.34 0.58
CA GLY A 187 0.89 -4.00 1.88
C GLY A 187 -0.23 -5.06 1.97
N GLU A 188 -0.14 -5.97 2.93
CA GLU A 188 -1.18 -6.96 3.26
C GLU A 188 -1.62 -7.86 2.09
N ASN A 189 -0.70 -8.19 1.18
CA ASN A 189 -0.90 -9.12 0.08
C ASN A 189 -0.20 -10.46 0.41
N PRO A 190 -0.90 -11.44 1.02
CA PRO A 190 -0.28 -12.63 1.59
C PRO A 190 0.38 -13.55 0.55
N HIS A 191 0.09 -13.38 -0.75
CA HIS A 191 0.68 -14.14 -1.84
C HIS A 191 1.85 -13.42 -2.55
N LEU A 192 2.08 -12.14 -2.28
CA LEU A 192 3.18 -11.36 -2.85
C LEU A 192 4.49 -11.69 -2.12
N LYS A 193 5.30 -12.61 -2.65
CA LYS A 193 6.52 -13.09 -1.97
C LYS A 193 7.80 -12.34 -2.35
N SER A 194 7.74 -11.56 -3.41
CA SER A 194 8.83 -10.73 -3.91
C SER A 194 8.26 -9.55 -4.66
N ILE A 195 9.01 -8.46 -4.72
CA ILE A 195 8.70 -7.28 -5.52
C ILE A 195 10.01 -6.75 -6.11
N ASP A 196 9.97 -6.36 -7.39
CA ASP A 196 11.06 -5.65 -8.04
C ASP A 196 10.68 -4.17 -8.16
N VAL A 197 11.41 -3.32 -7.44
CA VAL A 197 11.26 -1.86 -7.45
C VAL A 197 12.47 -1.18 -8.11
N THR A 198 13.38 -1.94 -8.71
CA THR A 198 14.67 -1.42 -9.20
C THR A 198 14.52 -0.50 -10.42
N MET A 199 13.38 -0.58 -11.10
CA MET A 199 13.00 0.26 -12.24
C MET A 199 12.20 1.52 -11.85
N LEU A 200 12.12 1.84 -10.55
CA LEU A 200 11.34 2.97 -10.02
C LEU A 200 12.27 4.08 -9.46
N PRO A 201 12.99 4.82 -10.32
CA PRO A 201 14.00 5.79 -9.88
C PRO A 201 13.40 7.01 -9.16
N LEU A 202 12.10 7.25 -9.33
CA LEU A 202 11.37 8.34 -8.69
C LEU A 202 10.60 7.92 -7.43
N LEU A 203 10.73 6.66 -6.99
CA LEU A 203 10.01 6.15 -5.82
C LEU A 203 10.42 6.92 -4.55
N GLU A 204 9.43 7.50 -3.90
CA GLU A 204 9.53 8.32 -2.68
C GLU A 204 8.94 7.56 -1.48
N GLU A 205 7.80 6.90 -1.67
CA GLU A 205 7.14 6.10 -0.63
C GLU A 205 6.90 4.65 -1.07
N LEU A 206 7.36 3.70 -0.26
CA LEU A 206 7.16 2.27 -0.48
C LEU A 206 6.54 1.61 0.75
N TRP A 207 5.35 1.05 0.56
CA TRP A 207 4.61 0.29 1.58
C TRP A 207 4.42 -1.15 1.11
N ILE A 208 5.12 -2.09 1.75
CA ILE A 208 5.10 -3.52 1.42
C ILE A 208 4.95 -4.39 2.67
N ASN A 209 4.39 -3.82 3.74
CA ASN A 209 4.21 -4.48 5.01
C ASN A 209 3.32 -5.72 4.90
N ALA A 210 3.55 -6.72 5.76
CA ALA A 210 2.68 -7.90 5.89
C ALA A 210 2.53 -8.78 4.62
N ASN A 211 3.59 -8.94 3.83
CA ASN A 211 3.61 -9.77 2.61
C ASN A 211 4.36 -11.11 2.78
N GLY A 212 5.24 -11.18 3.78
CA GLY A 212 6.15 -12.32 3.97
C GLY A 212 7.30 -12.35 2.97
N ILE A 213 7.72 -11.17 2.49
CA ILE A 213 8.87 -10.97 1.62
C ILE A 213 10.16 -11.33 2.36
N LYS A 214 11.08 -12.05 1.70
CA LYS A 214 12.34 -12.53 2.30
C LYS A 214 13.56 -11.67 1.96
N SER A 215 13.49 -10.95 0.85
CA SER A 215 14.56 -10.07 0.37
C SER A 215 13.94 -8.88 -0.34
N LEU A 216 14.56 -7.71 -0.19
CA LEU A 216 14.15 -6.47 -0.82
C LEU A 216 15.40 -5.74 -1.32
N ASP A 217 15.39 -5.34 -2.59
CA ASP A 217 16.43 -4.47 -3.17
C ASP A 217 15.83 -3.08 -3.42
N VAL A 218 16.29 -2.10 -2.64
CA VAL A 218 15.94 -0.67 -2.79
C VAL A 218 17.11 0.17 -3.31
N SER A 219 18.17 -0.47 -3.83
CA SER A 219 19.42 0.18 -4.22
C SER A 219 19.28 1.16 -5.39
N LYS A 220 18.16 1.11 -6.12
CA LYS A 220 17.86 1.98 -7.27
C LYS A 220 16.77 3.03 -6.99
N ASN A 221 16.41 3.23 -5.72
CA ASN A 221 15.37 4.16 -5.30
C ASN A 221 15.96 5.34 -4.49
N PRO A 222 16.81 6.20 -5.09
CA PRO A 222 17.56 7.24 -4.35
C PRO A 222 16.67 8.33 -3.74
N LYS A 223 15.42 8.45 -4.21
CA LYS A 223 14.43 9.41 -3.70
C LYS A 223 13.61 8.89 -2.53
N LEU A 224 13.76 7.62 -2.16
CA LEU A 224 12.95 6.99 -1.13
C LEU A 224 13.11 7.74 0.20
N ASN A 225 12.03 8.34 0.69
CA ASN A 225 11.94 9.08 1.95
C ASN A 225 11.12 8.32 3.01
N HIS A 226 10.27 7.39 2.57
CA HIS A 226 9.45 6.55 3.43
C HIS A 226 9.54 5.08 2.99
N LEU A 227 9.94 4.20 3.91
CA LEU A 227 9.96 2.75 3.71
C LEU A 227 9.22 2.04 4.83
N GLU A 228 8.09 1.44 4.49
CA GLU A 228 7.30 0.58 5.38
C GLU A 228 7.39 -0.87 4.88
N CYS A 229 8.34 -1.62 5.45
CA CYS A 229 8.58 -3.03 5.13
C CYS A 229 8.38 -3.96 6.33
N SER A 230 7.60 -3.53 7.33
CA SER A 230 7.31 -4.30 8.54
C SER A 230 6.55 -5.59 8.28
N ARG A 231 6.54 -6.50 9.26
CA ARG A 231 5.80 -7.77 9.20
C ARG A 231 6.12 -8.61 7.96
N ASN A 232 7.38 -8.59 7.55
CA ASN A 232 7.90 -9.44 6.49
C ASN A 232 8.81 -10.52 7.10
N LYS A 233 9.65 -11.17 6.29
CA LYS A 233 10.60 -12.19 6.72
C LYS A 233 12.02 -11.82 6.27
N LEU A 234 12.32 -10.51 6.21
CA LEU A 234 13.64 -9.99 5.85
C LEU A 234 14.67 -10.41 6.90
N THR A 235 15.80 -10.95 6.45
CA THR A 235 16.94 -11.30 7.31
C THR A 235 18.08 -10.28 7.21
N GLU A 236 18.09 -9.49 6.14
CA GLU A 236 19.01 -8.40 5.89
C GLU A 236 18.30 -7.35 5.02
N LEU A 237 18.80 -6.12 5.07
CA LEU A 237 18.38 -5.01 4.23
C LEU A 237 19.53 -4.02 4.14
N ASP A 238 19.73 -3.43 2.97
CA ASP A 238 20.73 -2.40 2.71
C ASP A 238 20.00 -1.17 2.17
N VAL A 239 20.14 -0.04 2.87
CA VAL A 239 19.55 1.25 2.50
C VAL A 239 20.60 2.31 2.15
N THR A 240 21.83 1.89 1.80
CA THR A 240 22.97 2.79 1.55
C THR A 240 22.67 3.85 0.48
N ASN A 241 21.88 3.51 -0.53
CA ASN A 241 21.54 4.42 -1.63
C ASN A 241 20.30 5.29 -1.35
N ASN A 242 19.56 5.02 -0.27
CA ASN A 242 18.32 5.72 0.07
C ASN A 242 18.61 6.91 0.99
N THR A 243 19.47 7.81 0.53
CA THR A 243 19.98 8.96 1.32
C THR A 243 18.91 9.97 1.76
N LYS A 244 17.68 9.86 1.23
CA LYS A 244 16.53 10.68 1.60
C LYS A 244 15.62 10.04 2.65
N LEU A 245 15.90 8.82 3.10
CA LEU A 245 15.02 8.04 3.97
C LEU A 245 14.85 8.67 5.35
N GLU A 246 13.67 9.18 5.67
CA GLU A 246 13.34 9.86 6.95
C GLU A 246 12.51 8.96 7.86
N ALA A 247 11.58 8.20 7.29
CA ALA A 247 10.70 7.31 8.03
C ALA A 247 10.93 5.86 7.60
N PHE A 248 11.45 5.04 8.51
CA PHE A 248 11.82 3.65 8.21
C PHE A 248 11.22 2.67 9.22
N PHE A 249 10.25 1.89 8.75
CA PHE A 249 9.56 0.87 9.52
C PHE A 249 9.96 -0.52 9.03
N CYS A 250 10.73 -1.24 9.86
CA CYS A 250 11.17 -2.60 9.55
C CYS A 250 10.91 -3.62 10.67
N TRP A 251 10.15 -3.24 11.69
CA TRP A 251 9.69 -4.15 12.76
C TRP A 251 8.97 -5.39 12.22
N GLY A 252 8.91 -6.47 12.99
CA GLY A 252 8.28 -7.71 12.58
C GLY A 252 9.01 -8.43 11.45
N ASN A 253 10.34 -8.28 11.37
CA ASN A 253 11.22 -9.00 10.45
C ASN A 253 12.13 -9.97 11.24
N GLN A 254 13.25 -10.41 10.65
CA GLN A 254 14.19 -11.37 11.25
C GLN A 254 15.65 -10.85 11.22
N ILE A 255 15.83 -9.53 11.28
CA ILE A 255 17.13 -8.84 11.17
C ILE A 255 17.79 -8.77 12.55
N LYS A 256 18.95 -9.38 12.70
CA LYS A 256 19.66 -9.47 13.98
C LYS A 256 21.17 -9.66 13.78
N ASP A 257 21.91 -9.61 14.89
CA ASP A 257 23.36 -9.85 14.91
C ASP A 257 24.08 -8.98 13.85
N LYS A 258 25.00 -9.58 13.09
CA LYS A 258 25.76 -8.91 12.03
C LYS A 258 24.90 -8.31 10.91
N ALA A 259 23.69 -8.83 10.69
CA ALA A 259 22.80 -8.25 9.69
C ALA A 259 22.22 -6.92 10.16
N MET A 260 21.92 -6.80 11.45
CA MET A 260 21.54 -5.53 12.06
C MET A 260 22.71 -4.53 12.02
N ASP A 261 23.94 -4.98 12.29
CA ASP A 261 25.13 -4.11 12.16
C ASP A 261 25.28 -3.53 10.74
N LYS A 262 25.04 -4.36 9.70
CA LYS A 262 25.08 -3.92 8.30
C LYS A 262 23.95 -2.93 7.97
N LEU A 263 22.73 -3.21 8.42
CA LEU A 263 21.61 -2.31 8.21
C LEU A 263 21.89 -0.95 8.85
N ILE A 264 22.33 -0.94 10.11
CA ILE A 264 22.75 0.27 10.82
C ILE A 264 23.87 0.95 10.04
N ALA A 265 24.85 0.20 9.52
CA ALA A 265 25.94 0.75 8.71
C ALA A 265 25.47 1.47 7.43
N SER A 266 24.38 1.00 6.84
CA SER A 266 23.78 1.54 5.62
C SER A 266 22.86 2.75 5.84
N LEU A 267 22.45 3.03 7.09
CA LEU A 267 21.67 4.23 7.39
C LEU A 267 22.48 5.49 7.03
N VAL A 268 21.81 6.49 6.48
CA VAL A 268 22.43 7.79 6.21
C VAL A 268 22.99 8.39 7.50
N GLN A 269 24.23 8.87 7.44
CA GLN A 269 24.81 9.65 8.53
C GLN A 269 24.26 11.07 8.44
N GLU A 270 23.43 11.45 9.41
CA GLU A 270 22.85 12.79 9.47
C GLU A 270 23.81 13.80 10.12
N SER A 271 23.67 15.06 9.72
CA SER A 271 24.39 16.22 10.29
C SER A 271 23.52 17.48 10.43
N GLY A 272 22.25 17.45 10.00
CA GLY A 272 21.27 18.55 10.08
C GLY A 272 20.12 18.29 11.05
N ASP A 273 19.09 19.14 10.97
CA ASP A 273 17.96 19.20 11.93
C ASP A 273 16.78 18.27 11.58
N THR A 274 16.93 17.39 10.59
CA THR A 274 15.85 16.47 10.16
C THR A 274 15.70 15.31 11.14
N GLU A 275 14.52 15.17 11.74
CA GLU A 275 14.21 13.99 12.56
C GLU A 275 14.04 12.75 11.67
N ARG A 276 14.77 11.67 11.98
CA ARG A 276 14.68 10.39 11.27
C ARG A 276 14.26 9.28 12.21
N GLU A 277 13.19 8.58 11.86
CA GLU A 277 12.57 7.54 12.69
C GLU A 277 12.96 6.14 12.19
N PHE A 278 13.51 5.32 13.09
CA PHE A 278 13.84 3.93 12.81
C PHE A 278 13.00 2.97 13.67
N CYS A 279 11.78 2.68 13.19
CA CYS A 279 10.81 1.80 13.83
C CYS A 279 11.17 0.33 13.58
N VAL A 280 12.04 -0.20 14.44
CA VAL A 280 12.75 -1.47 14.22
C VAL A 280 12.22 -2.64 15.05
N TYR A 281 11.47 -2.38 16.12
CA TYR A 281 11.03 -3.43 17.04
C TYR A 281 9.58 -3.27 17.48
N ASN A 282 8.81 -4.34 17.51
CA ASN A 282 7.44 -4.34 18.01
C ASN A 282 7.18 -5.58 18.87
N LYS A 283 7.32 -5.43 20.19
CA LYS A 283 7.03 -6.50 21.17
C LYS A 283 5.59 -7.00 21.16
N LEU A 284 4.65 -6.21 20.63
CA LEU A 284 3.23 -6.56 20.55
C LEU A 284 2.95 -7.50 19.38
N TYR A 285 3.91 -7.67 18.47
CA TYR A 285 3.81 -8.57 17.33
C TYR A 285 4.51 -9.90 17.64
N ALA A 286 3.74 -10.98 17.71
CA ALA A 286 4.23 -12.31 18.09
C ALA A 286 5.36 -12.86 17.20
N ASP A 287 5.39 -12.43 15.94
CA ASP A 287 6.34 -12.86 14.91
C ASP A 287 7.56 -11.92 14.81
N GLU A 288 7.74 -11.00 15.76
CA GLU A 288 8.93 -10.15 15.84
C GLU A 288 10.19 -10.98 16.08
N GLY A 289 11.10 -10.93 15.10
CA GLY A 289 12.38 -11.62 15.14
C GLY A 289 13.57 -10.67 14.94
N ASN A 290 13.33 -9.36 14.82
CA ASN A 290 14.41 -8.40 14.87
C ASN A 290 15.01 -8.37 16.28
N VAL A 291 16.32 -8.14 16.33
CA VAL A 291 17.04 -7.89 17.57
C VAL A 291 17.90 -6.65 17.37
N LEU A 292 17.68 -5.66 18.22
CA LEU A 292 18.53 -4.47 18.33
C LEU A 292 19.12 -4.47 19.73
N THR A 293 20.44 -4.61 19.84
CA THR A 293 21.14 -4.55 21.13
C THR A 293 21.30 -3.10 21.62
N GLU A 294 21.64 -2.89 22.89
CA GLU A 294 21.94 -1.53 23.39
C GLU A 294 23.09 -0.84 22.63
N GLU A 295 24.15 -1.59 22.35
CA GLU A 295 25.27 -1.09 21.54
C GLU A 295 24.83 -0.71 20.12
N GLN A 296 23.96 -1.52 19.52
CA GLN A 296 23.39 -1.25 18.20
C GLN A 296 22.44 -0.04 18.22
N ALA A 297 21.61 0.12 19.25
CA ALA A 297 20.75 1.29 19.42
C ALA A 297 21.58 2.58 19.56
N ALA A 298 22.67 2.54 20.34
CA ALA A 298 23.62 3.65 20.42
C ALA A 298 24.29 3.96 19.06
N ALA A 299 24.60 2.94 18.27
CA ALA A 299 25.13 3.11 16.92
C ALA A 299 24.11 3.73 15.94
N VAL A 300 22.82 3.41 16.07
CA VAL A 300 21.73 4.09 15.34
C VAL A 300 21.70 5.58 15.70
N LYS A 301 21.72 5.90 17.00
CA LYS A 301 21.73 7.29 17.49
C LYS A 301 22.94 8.08 17.00
N THR A 302 24.11 7.45 16.94
CA THR A 302 25.34 8.07 16.39
C THR A 302 25.20 8.45 14.91
N ARG A 303 24.33 7.77 14.16
CA ARG A 303 23.97 8.14 12.79
C ARG A 303 22.92 9.26 12.68
N GLY A 304 22.41 9.74 13.81
CA GLY A 304 21.36 10.78 13.87
C GLY A 304 19.95 10.23 13.68
N TRP A 305 19.74 8.94 13.94
CA TRP A 305 18.41 8.31 13.87
C TRP A 305 17.87 8.02 15.26
N ILE A 306 16.54 8.03 15.39
CA ILE A 306 15.84 7.68 16.62
C ILE A 306 15.36 6.22 16.49
N PRO A 307 16.03 5.23 17.12
CA PRO A 307 15.50 3.86 17.16
C PRO A 307 14.21 3.85 17.95
N LYS A 308 13.16 3.21 17.43
CA LYS A 308 11.84 3.15 18.07
C LYS A 308 11.32 1.73 18.25
N GLN A 309 10.56 1.55 19.32
CA GLN A 309 9.78 0.35 19.61
C GLN A 309 8.30 0.67 19.81
N ALA A 310 7.43 -0.29 19.50
CA ALA A 310 6.03 -0.18 19.86
C ALA A 310 5.81 -0.56 21.34
N THR A 311 5.11 0.30 22.08
CA THR A 311 4.65 0.08 23.46
C THR A 311 3.13 0.16 23.55
N GLY A 312 2.53 -0.18 24.69
CA GLY A 312 1.08 -0.19 24.86
C GLY A 312 0.43 -1.53 24.52
N SER A 313 -0.69 -1.50 23.80
CA SER A 313 -1.47 -2.68 23.38
C SER A 313 -1.67 -2.71 21.87
N MET A 314 -2.10 -3.84 21.30
CA MET A 314 -2.37 -3.94 19.86
C MET A 314 -3.43 -2.94 19.36
N GLU A 315 -4.38 -2.55 20.23
CA GLU A 315 -5.43 -1.57 19.91
C GLU A 315 -4.96 -0.13 20.11
N PHE A 316 -4.05 0.09 21.06
CA PHE A 316 -3.54 1.41 21.44
C PHE A 316 -2.03 1.32 21.68
N PHE A 317 -1.26 1.41 20.59
CA PHE A 317 0.20 1.45 20.68
C PHE A 317 0.75 2.84 20.36
N MET A 318 1.96 3.11 20.85
CA MET A 318 2.74 4.28 20.48
C MET A 318 4.18 3.88 20.16
N TRP A 319 4.84 4.71 19.36
CA TRP A 319 6.26 4.58 19.09
C TRP A 319 7.05 5.36 20.13
N GLU A 320 7.79 4.63 20.96
CA GLU A 320 8.71 5.19 21.94
C GLU A 320 10.15 4.93 21.49
N GLU A 321 11.07 5.77 21.94
CA GLU A 321 12.49 5.54 21.75
C GLU A 321 12.90 4.17 22.33
N TYR A 322 13.76 3.47 21.62
CA TYR A 322 14.20 2.12 21.96
C TYR A 322 15.68 2.07 22.27
N GLU A 323 16.01 1.81 23.52
CA GLU A 323 17.39 1.65 23.98
C GLU A 323 18.02 0.31 23.56
N GLY A 324 17.28 -0.59 22.91
CA GLY A 324 17.74 -1.93 22.58
C GLY A 324 17.59 -2.94 23.74
N VAL A 325 18.00 -4.18 23.51
CA VAL A 325 18.12 -5.21 24.55
C VAL A 325 19.56 -5.32 25.06
N PRO A 326 19.77 -5.48 26.38
CA PRO A 326 21.11 -5.73 26.92
C PRO A 326 21.72 -7.01 26.35
N THR A 327 22.98 -6.95 25.95
CA THR A 327 23.76 -8.14 25.57
C THR A 327 24.49 -8.69 26.78
N GLY A 328 23.81 -9.51 27.58
CA GLY A 328 24.43 -10.15 28.75
C GLY A 328 23.43 -10.85 29.65
N ILE A 329 23.92 -11.77 30.48
CA ILE A 329 23.15 -12.29 31.63
C ILE A 329 23.26 -11.24 32.73
N GLU A 330 22.25 -10.40 32.87
CA GLU A 330 22.29 -9.32 33.88
C GLU A 330 21.85 -9.78 35.26
N ASN A 331 20.89 -10.71 35.34
CA ASN A 331 20.38 -11.19 36.62
C ASN A 331 20.05 -12.69 36.56
N LEU A 332 21.06 -13.54 36.83
CA LEU A 332 20.76 -14.84 37.41
C LEU A 332 20.41 -14.59 38.88
N THR A 333 19.12 -14.44 39.19
CA THR A 333 18.64 -14.43 40.58
C THR A 333 18.87 -15.83 41.14
N ILE A 334 20.00 -16.01 41.84
CA ILE A 334 20.32 -17.28 42.51
C ILE A 334 19.30 -17.48 43.64
N GLN A 335 18.33 -18.37 43.43
CA GLN A 335 17.47 -18.84 44.50
C GLN A 335 18.34 -19.54 45.55
N LYS A 336 17.91 -19.65 46.81
CA LYS A 336 18.68 -20.35 47.86
C LYS A 336 19.03 -21.80 47.48
N GLU A 337 18.22 -22.37 46.58
CA GLU A 337 18.28 -23.69 45.95
C GLU A 337 19.36 -23.83 44.86
N ASP A 338 19.82 -22.71 44.31
CA ASP A 338 20.76 -22.64 43.18
C ASP A 338 22.21 -22.39 43.63
N LYS A 339 22.47 -22.33 44.94
CA LYS A 339 23.84 -22.31 45.47
C LYS A 339 24.60 -23.56 45.01
N GLY A 340 25.64 -23.35 44.22
CA GLY A 340 26.46 -24.42 43.65
C GLY A 340 26.05 -24.87 42.24
N ALA A 341 24.98 -24.31 41.65
CA ALA A 341 24.57 -24.62 40.28
C ALA A 341 25.56 -24.06 39.24
N TRP A 342 25.63 -24.74 38.10
CA TRP A 342 26.34 -24.28 36.91
C TRP A 342 25.33 -23.95 35.81
N TYR A 343 25.63 -22.94 35.01
CA TYR A 343 24.83 -22.53 33.87
C TYR A 343 25.70 -22.38 32.62
N ASP A 344 25.14 -22.69 31.45
CA ASP A 344 25.74 -22.30 30.18
C ASP A 344 25.54 -20.78 29.91
N LEU A 345 26.14 -20.27 28.84
CA LEU A 345 26.01 -18.85 28.46
C LEU A 345 24.59 -18.45 28.02
N ASN A 346 23.70 -19.44 27.83
CA ASN A 346 22.28 -19.21 27.53
C ASN A 346 21.42 -19.24 28.81
N GLY A 347 22.04 -19.34 29.99
CA GLY A 347 21.33 -19.36 31.27
C GLY A 347 20.67 -20.70 31.59
N ARG A 348 20.98 -21.80 30.88
CA ARG A 348 20.45 -23.14 31.19
C ARG A 348 21.26 -23.79 32.30
N ARG A 349 20.57 -24.32 33.32
CA ARG A 349 21.23 -25.09 34.39
C ARG A 349 21.85 -26.36 33.80
N ILE A 350 23.11 -26.59 34.09
CA ILE A 350 23.90 -27.74 33.66
C ILE A 350 24.59 -28.39 34.87
N GLU A 351 25.04 -29.63 34.68
CA GLU A 351 26.02 -30.22 35.61
C GLU A 351 27.35 -29.47 35.54
N LYS A 352 28.22 -29.66 36.54
CA LYS A 352 29.55 -29.05 36.53
C LYS A 352 30.27 -29.42 35.22
N PRO A 353 30.59 -28.45 34.37
CA PRO A 353 31.16 -28.73 33.06
C PRO A 353 32.57 -29.29 33.19
N SER A 354 32.88 -30.29 32.36
CA SER A 354 34.22 -30.86 32.19
C SER A 354 34.90 -30.38 30.90
N ALA A 355 34.13 -29.82 29.98
CA ALA A 355 34.64 -29.25 28.74
C ALA A 355 35.25 -27.87 28.97
N LYS A 356 36.24 -27.52 28.14
CA LYS A 356 36.81 -26.17 28.11
C LYS A 356 35.76 -25.19 27.60
N GLY A 357 35.60 -24.06 28.29
CA GLY A 357 34.58 -23.08 27.94
C GLY A 357 34.31 -22.06 29.03
N ILE A 358 33.47 -21.07 28.71
CA ILE A 358 32.99 -20.07 29.66
C ILE A 358 31.61 -20.52 30.14
N TYR A 359 31.45 -20.55 31.46
CA TYR A 359 30.22 -20.94 32.15
C TYR A 359 29.89 -19.93 33.23
N ILE A 360 28.70 -20.04 33.82
CA ILE A 360 28.34 -19.25 35.00
C ILE A 360 28.18 -20.16 36.20
N HIS A 361 28.85 -19.83 37.30
CA HIS A 361 28.76 -20.55 38.57
C HIS A 361 28.66 -19.55 39.72
N ASN A 362 27.67 -19.72 40.58
CA ASN A 362 27.37 -18.79 41.68
C ASN A 362 27.34 -17.32 41.22
N GLY A 363 26.73 -17.05 40.06
CA GLY A 363 26.60 -15.70 39.50
C GLY A 363 27.88 -15.11 38.93
N LYS A 364 28.97 -15.87 38.84
CA LYS A 364 30.25 -15.42 38.25
C LYS A 364 30.55 -16.19 36.97
N LYS A 365 31.10 -15.50 35.96
CA LYS A 365 31.67 -16.15 34.78
C LYS A 365 32.92 -16.93 35.19
N ILE A 366 32.95 -18.23 34.94
CA ILE A 366 34.07 -19.13 35.18
C ILE A 366 34.57 -19.68 33.85
N LEU A 367 35.87 -19.55 33.61
CA LEU A 367 36.56 -20.16 32.48
C LEU A 367 37.16 -21.51 32.93
N ILE A 368 36.71 -22.60 32.32
CA ILE A 368 37.35 -23.91 32.46
C ILE A 368 38.38 -24.05 31.34
N LYS A 369 39.65 -24.19 31.72
CA LYS A 369 40.82 -24.18 30.82
C LYS A 369 41.27 -25.56 30.39
#